data_AF-A0A177MGD1-F1
#
_entry.id   AF-A0A177MGD1-F1
#
_cell.length_a   1.000
_cell.length_b   1.000
_cell.length_c   1.000
_cell.angle_alpha   90.00
_cell.angle_beta   90.00
_cell.angle_gamma   90.00
#
_symmetry.space_group_name_H-M   'P 1'
#
loop_
_entity.id
_entity.type
_entity.pdbx_description
1 polymer ?
#
loop_
_entity_poly.entity_id
_entity_poly.type
_entity_poly.pdbx_seq_one_letter_code
_entity_poly.pdbx_strand_id
1 'polypeptide(L)'
;MTETSLAALVVDLDGTLTPTDTLVESVLQVCKRQPLVVFKLPIWLLKGRAVFKDRVAQASSLDAESLPYRTDLLEYLRAEKRRGRQLVLATAAHTDIADAVAKHLDLFDKVLGSDETHNLKGVNKLEAIRQSVGPNFVYAGDSKADLPIWQAAQAAILVNTSKSVAKTVRENIPIEQEFTAGVNQFRLWLRALRVHQWMKNLLIFVPLLTAFSFDDLDKLGTVVLGFFGFSLAASATYMGNDLWDLDSDRNHPRKKFRPFASAELPILKGLAGACGLLLAGLVLALNVSQTFLGMLLLYLFVTTTYTWLLKSYVLIDVMVLSLLYTLRIIAGSVAAAVATSSWLLAFSVFIFFSLALVKRCSELVALQQKGRETTHGRDYRAVDLVVLWPLGVSSALCAVVVFGLFITSADTQARYLNPQLLWLVAIGLIYWLARLWIKTARGEMHDDPLVFAVRDFGSRMTVLLMLFATLAAHFLPWE
;
A
#
# COMPACT_ATOMS: atom_id res chain seq x y z
N MET A 1 1.96 -0.86 -58.30
CA MET A 1 2.48 -0.30 -57.04
C MET A 1 2.71 -1.48 -56.12
N THR A 2 3.96 -1.89 -55.94
CA THR A 2 4.32 -2.95 -54.98
C THR A 2 4.07 -2.43 -53.58
N GLU A 3 3.04 -2.95 -52.90
CA GLU A 3 2.85 -2.75 -51.47
C GLU A 3 4.11 -3.25 -50.76
N THR A 4 4.93 -2.33 -50.26
CA THR A 4 6.04 -2.67 -49.38
C THR A 4 5.42 -3.22 -48.10
N SER A 5 5.33 -4.54 -47.96
CA SER A 5 4.78 -5.18 -46.77
C SER A 5 5.54 -4.70 -45.54
N LEU A 6 4.84 -4.08 -44.59
CA LEU A 6 5.44 -3.64 -43.32
C LEU A 6 6.07 -4.85 -42.62
N ALA A 7 7.33 -4.71 -42.19
CA ALA A 7 8.02 -5.78 -41.45
C ALA A 7 7.22 -6.16 -40.20
N ALA A 8 7.16 -7.45 -39.89
CA ALA A 8 6.43 -7.94 -38.73
C ALA A 8 6.93 -7.26 -37.44
N LEU A 9 6.00 -6.84 -36.57
CA LEU A 9 6.33 -6.26 -35.28
C LEU A 9 6.20 -7.32 -34.19
N VAL A 10 7.33 -7.67 -33.62
CA VAL A 10 7.45 -8.63 -32.51
C VAL A 10 7.50 -7.86 -31.19
N VAL A 11 6.68 -8.25 -30.23
CA VAL A 11 6.49 -7.54 -28.96
C VAL A 11 6.76 -8.50 -27.80
N ASP A 12 7.60 -8.08 -26.86
CA ASP A 12 7.77 -8.81 -25.60
C ASP A 12 6.60 -8.58 -24.62
N LEU A 13 6.38 -9.51 -23.71
CA LEU A 13 5.32 -9.42 -22.70
C LEU A 13 5.79 -8.70 -21.43
N ASP A 14 6.67 -9.36 -20.67
CA ASP A 14 7.13 -8.91 -19.35
C ASP A 14 8.02 -7.67 -19.50
N GLY A 15 7.82 -6.65 -18.65
CA GLY A 15 8.52 -5.35 -18.74
C GLY A 15 8.12 -4.45 -19.92
N THR A 16 7.64 -5.05 -21.02
CA THR A 16 7.27 -4.39 -22.28
C THR A 16 5.78 -4.14 -22.38
N LEU A 17 4.96 -5.13 -22.79
CA LEU A 17 3.51 -4.99 -22.92
C LEU A 17 2.83 -4.78 -21.55
N THR A 18 3.26 -5.56 -20.57
CA THR A 18 2.93 -5.34 -19.16
C THR A 18 4.18 -4.83 -18.43
N PRO A 19 4.08 -3.82 -17.55
CA PRO A 19 5.24 -3.33 -16.80
C PRO A 19 5.71 -4.30 -15.71
N THR A 20 4.96 -5.38 -15.45
CA THR A 20 5.28 -6.38 -14.42
C THR A 20 6.03 -7.59 -14.98
N ASP A 21 6.47 -8.47 -14.08
CA ASP A 21 7.01 -9.79 -14.39
C ASP A 21 5.95 -10.84 -14.00
N THR A 22 5.35 -11.48 -15.01
CA THR A 22 4.27 -12.45 -14.85
C THR A 22 4.71 -13.69 -14.04
N LEU A 23 5.98 -14.10 -14.10
CA LEU A 23 6.49 -15.21 -13.29
C LEU A 23 6.50 -14.85 -11.81
N VAL A 24 6.96 -13.65 -11.46
CA VAL A 24 6.97 -13.17 -10.06
C VAL A 24 5.54 -13.07 -9.52
N GLU A 25 4.60 -12.61 -10.33
CA GLU A 25 3.19 -12.57 -9.96
C GLU A 25 2.59 -13.95 -9.77
N SER A 26 2.82 -14.89 -10.69
CA SER A 26 2.36 -16.27 -10.54
C SER A 26 2.92 -16.90 -9.27
N VAL A 27 4.20 -16.68 -8.93
CA VAL A 27 4.77 -17.16 -7.66
C VAL A 27 4.01 -16.58 -6.46
N LEU A 28 3.76 -15.26 -6.44
CA LEU A 28 3.03 -14.61 -5.35
C LEU A 28 1.60 -15.15 -5.21
N GLN A 29 0.91 -15.35 -6.34
CA GLN A 29 -0.45 -15.90 -6.38
C GLN A 29 -0.50 -17.35 -5.87
N VAL A 30 0.48 -18.17 -6.26
CA VAL A 30 0.61 -19.56 -5.80
C VAL A 30 0.86 -19.61 -4.30
N CYS A 31 1.77 -18.78 -3.78
CA CYS A 31 2.04 -18.68 -2.34
C CYS A 31 0.79 -18.24 -1.55
N LYS A 32 -0.04 -17.37 -2.13
CA LYS A 32 -1.29 -16.92 -1.52
C LYS A 32 -2.37 -18.01 -1.47
N ARG A 33 -2.54 -18.75 -2.57
CA ARG A 33 -3.56 -19.82 -2.67
C ARG A 33 -3.14 -21.10 -1.95
N GLN A 34 -1.85 -21.43 -2.00
CA GLN A 34 -1.29 -22.65 -1.43
C GLN A 34 0.03 -22.33 -0.70
N PRO A 35 -0.02 -21.84 0.56
CA PRO A 35 1.16 -21.42 1.31
C PRO A 35 2.26 -22.49 1.43
N LEU A 36 1.88 -23.77 1.46
CA LEU A 36 2.83 -24.89 1.53
C LEU A 36 3.68 -25.06 0.26
N VAL A 37 3.29 -24.46 -0.88
CA VAL A 37 4.06 -24.53 -2.12
C VAL A 37 5.36 -23.75 -2.02
N VAL A 38 5.47 -22.77 -1.11
CA VAL A 38 6.71 -22.02 -0.86
C VAL A 38 7.90 -22.96 -0.63
N PHE A 39 7.70 -24.08 0.08
CA PHE A 39 8.76 -25.06 0.33
C PHE A 39 9.14 -25.90 -0.89
N LYS A 40 8.29 -25.97 -1.92
CA LYS A 40 8.56 -26.67 -3.18
C LYS A 40 9.27 -25.81 -4.21
N LEU A 41 9.18 -24.47 -4.11
CA LEU A 41 9.80 -23.55 -5.07
C LEU A 41 11.31 -23.79 -5.25
N PRO A 42 12.14 -24.00 -4.19
CA PRO A 42 13.56 -24.28 -4.36
C PRO A 42 13.81 -25.61 -5.09
N ILE A 43 12.99 -26.63 -4.80
CA ILE A 43 13.08 -27.95 -5.43
C ILE A 43 12.79 -27.85 -6.93
N TRP A 44 11.76 -27.09 -7.32
CA TRP A 44 11.45 -26.86 -8.73
C TRP A 44 12.56 -26.09 -9.45
N LEU A 45 13.15 -25.10 -8.79
CA LEU A 45 14.25 -24.33 -9.37
C LEU A 45 15.51 -25.19 -9.57
N LEU A 46 15.82 -26.10 -8.63
CA LEU A 46 16.93 -27.06 -8.76
C LEU A 46 16.75 -28.02 -9.94
N LYS A 47 15.49 -28.31 -10.34
CA LYS A 47 15.17 -29.11 -11.53
C LYS A 47 15.30 -28.34 -12.86
N GLY A 48 15.57 -27.03 -12.82
CA GLY A 48 15.77 -26.19 -13.99
C GLY A 48 14.73 -25.07 -14.14
N ARG A 49 15.11 -24.01 -14.87
CA ARG A 49 14.26 -22.80 -15.04
C ARG A 49 12.98 -23.04 -15.84
N ALA A 50 13.02 -23.92 -16.84
CA ALA A 50 11.85 -24.26 -17.65
C ALA A 50 10.81 -25.02 -16.80
N VAL A 51 11.26 -26.07 -16.09
CA VAL A 51 10.45 -26.82 -15.11
C VAL A 51 9.87 -25.90 -14.03
N PHE A 52 10.66 -24.96 -13.49
CA PHE A 52 10.16 -24.00 -12.52
C PHE A 52 8.99 -23.17 -13.06
N LYS A 53 9.13 -22.63 -14.28
CA LYS A 53 8.08 -21.83 -14.92
C LYS A 53 6.82 -22.63 -15.19
N ASP A 54 6.97 -23.83 -15.75
CA ASP A 54 5.86 -24.75 -16.02
C ASP A 54 5.09 -25.08 -14.73
N ARG A 55 5.78 -25.50 -13.67
CA ARG A 55 5.15 -25.83 -12.38
C ARG A 55 4.45 -24.64 -11.72
N VAL A 56 5.03 -23.45 -11.84
CA VAL A 56 4.42 -22.21 -11.33
C VAL A 56 3.20 -21.84 -12.18
N ALA A 57 3.28 -21.94 -13.51
CA ALA A 57 2.17 -21.66 -14.41
C ALA A 57 0.97 -22.57 -14.12
N GLN A 58 1.19 -23.89 -14.04
CA GLN A 58 0.17 -24.89 -13.71
C GLN A 58 -0.48 -24.68 -12.34
N ALA A 59 0.27 -24.17 -11.37
CA ALA A 59 -0.23 -23.90 -10.02
C ALA A 59 -0.93 -22.52 -9.91
N SER A 60 -0.74 -21.64 -10.89
CA SER A 60 -1.29 -20.28 -10.94
C SER A 60 -2.49 -20.21 -11.89
N SER A 61 -3.35 -19.21 -11.71
CA SER A 61 -4.34 -18.86 -12.73
C SER A 61 -4.31 -17.34 -12.87
N LEU A 62 -3.27 -16.87 -13.54
CA LEU A 62 -3.05 -15.44 -13.70
C LEU A 62 -4.12 -14.89 -14.65
N ASP A 63 -4.91 -13.96 -14.14
CA ASP A 63 -6.01 -13.36 -14.88
C ASP A 63 -5.47 -12.25 -15.79
N ALA A 64 -5.42 -12.54 -17.09
CA ALA A 64 -4.93 -11.61 -18.10
C ALA A 64 -5.71 -10.29 -18.10
N GLU A 65 -7.00 -10.28 -17.77
CA GLU A 65 -7.80 -9.04 -17.76
C GLU A 65 -7.36 -8.07 -16.66
N SER A 66 -6.86 -8.63 -15.54
CA SER A 66 -6.44 -7.85 -14.38
C SER A 66 -5.03 -7.29 -14.52
N LEU A 67 -4.23 -7.76 -15.48
CA LEU A 67 -2.85 -7.34 -15.66
C LEU A 67 -2.77 -5.83 -15.99
N PRO A 68 -1.79 -5.10 -15.43
CA PRO A 68 -1.53 -3.74 -15.84
C PRO A 68 -0.93 -3.79 -17.24
N TYR A 69 -1.48 -3.00 -18.15
CA TYR A 69 -0.95 -2.85 -19.51
C TYR A 69 -0.48 -1.43 -19.77
N ARG A 70 0.56 -1.29 -20.60
CA ARG A 70 1.02 0.00 -21.09
C ARG A 70 0.07 0.53 -22.14
N THR A 71 -0.78 1.49 -21.76
CA THR A 71 -1.84 2.01 -22.64
C THR A 71 -1.28 2.71 -23.87
N ASP A 72 -0.18 3.44 -23.72
CA ASP A 72 0.53 4.12 -24.81
C ASP A 72 1.07 3.13 -25.86
N LEU A 73 1.69 2.04 -25.42
CA LEU A 73 2.14 0.98 -26.32
C LEU A 73 0.96 0.26 -26.97
N LEU A 74 -0.10 -0.07 -26.23
CA LEU A 74 -1.29 -0.71 -26.78
C LEU A 74 -1.99 0.14 -27.84
N GLU A 75 -2.09 1.45 -27.64
CA GLU A 75 -2.65 2.38 -28.63
C GLU A 75 -1.82 2.39 -29.92
N TYR A 76 -0.50 2.41 -29.80
CA TYR A 76 0.41 2.29 -30.94
C TYR A 76 0.26 0.94 -31.68
N LEU A 77 0.23 -0.19 -30.95
CA LEU A 77 0.03 -1.51 -31.55
C LEU A 77 -1.32 -1.63 -32.28
N ARG A 78 -2.39 -1.08 -31.71
CA ARG A 78 -3.70 -1.00 -32.37
C ARG A 78 -3.69 -0.16 -33.64
N ALA A 79 -2.87 0.88 -33.69
CA ALA A 79 -2.71 1.69 -34.90
C ALA A 79 -1.94 0.91 -35.98
N GLU A 80 -0.86 0.21 -35.61
CA GLU A 80 -0.08 -0.63 -36.52
C GLU A 80 -0.89 -1.81 -37.06
N LYS A 81 -1.70 -2.47 -36.22
CA LYS A 81 -2.62 -3.53 -36.66
C LYS A 81 -3.61 -3.04 -37.72
N ARG A 82 -4.16 -1.83 -37.54
CA ARG A 82 -5.06 -1.19 -38.51
C ARG A 82 -4.38 -0.85 -39.83
N ARG A 83 -3.05 -0.70 -39.84
CA ARG A 83 -2.24 -0.54 -41.07
C ARG A 83 -1.94 -1.85 -41.77
N GLY A 84 -2.43 -2.98 -41.25
CA GLY A 84 -2.19 -4.32 -41.81
C GLY A 84 -0.85 -4.93 -41.41
N ARG A 85 -0.14 -4.35 -40.43
CA ARG A 85 1.14 -4.90 -39.94
C ARG A 85 0.89 -6.17 -39.13
N GLN A 86 1.63 -7.22 -39.43
CA GLN A 86 1.59 -8.46 -38.65
C GLN A 86 2.18 -8.19 -37.26
N LEU A 87 1.44 -8.57 -36.21
CA LEU A 87 1.87 -8.45 -34.81
C LEU A 87 2.12 -9.83 -34.22
N VAL A 88 3.27 -10.03 -33.57
CA VAL A 88 3.64 -11.29 -32.92
C VAL A 88 4.00 -11.04 -31.46
N LEU A 89 3.38 -11.77 -30.54
CA LEU A 89 3.75 -11.77 -29.13
C LEU A 89 4.87 -12.80 -28.92
N ALA A 90 6.05 -12.39 -28.47
CA ALA A 90 7.18 -13.30 -28.23
C ALA A 90 7.78 -13.11 -26.83
N THR A 91 7.52 -14.06 -25.94
CA THR A 91 7.82 -13.93 -24.51
C THR A 91 8.56 -15.13 -23.93
N ALA A 92 9.34 -14.85 -22.88
CA ALA A 92 9.91 -15.89 -22.03
C ALA A 92 8.89 -16.42 -20.99
N ALA A 93 7.70 -15.83 -20.88
CA ALA A 93 6.62 -16.35 -20.05
C ALA A 93 6.11 -17.69 -20.60
N HIS A 94 5.41 -18.45 -19.76
CA HIS A 94 4.80 -19.71 -20.18
C HIS A 94 3.75 -19.48 -21.28
N THR A 95 3.64 -20.40 -22.24
CA THR A 95 2.71 -20.28 -23.37
C THR A 95 1.27 -20.05 -22.93
N ASP A 96 0.79 -20.70 -21.86
CA ASP A 96 -0.57 -20.46 -21.33
C ASP A 96 -0.83 -19.00 -20.96
N ILE A 97 0.17 -18.31 -20.39
CA ILE A 97 0.06 -16.89 -20.03
C ILE A 97 0.06 -16.04 -21.29
N ALA A 98 0.96 -16.35 -22.23
CA ALA A 98 1.07 -15.63 -23.49
C ALA A 98 -0.23 -15.73 -24.32
N ASP A 99 -0.80 -16.93 -24.41
CA ASP A 99 -2.06 -17.20 -25.12
C ASP A 99 -3.25 -16.53 -24.44
N ALA A 100 -3.31 -16.56 -23.10
CA ALA A 100 -4.36 -15.86 -22.35
C ALA A 100 -4.31 -14.34 -22.61
N VAL A 101 -3.12 -13.73 -22.61
CA VAL A 101 -2.94 -12.31 -22.92
C VAL A 101 -3.29 -12.00 -24.37
N ALA A 102 -2.84 -12.83 -25.32
CA ALA A 102 -3.13 -12.64 -26.74
C ALA A 102 -4.64 -12.73 -27.02
N LYS A 103 -5.32 -13.71 -26.41
CA LYS A 103 -6.77 -13.87 -26.48
C LYS A 103 -7.53 -12.70 -25.86
N HIS A 104 -7.07 -12.19 -24.72
CA HIS A 104 -7.71 -11.05 -24.06
C HIS A 104 -7.60 -9.77 -24.88
N LEU A 105 -6.42 -9.50 -25.45
CA LEU A 105 -6.18 -8.26 -26.19
C LEU A 105 -6.73 -8.29 -27.62
N ASP A 106 -6.80 -9.48 -28.24
CA ASP A 106 -7.24 -9.69 -29.62
C ASP A 106 -6.47 -8.81 -30.63
N LEU A 107 -5.14 -8.78 -30.49
CA LEU A 107 -4.23 -7.97 -31.34
C LEU A 107 -3.20 -8.78 -32.12
N PHE A 108 -2.76 -9.91 -31.57
CA PHE A 108 -1.61 -10.65 -32.08
C PHE A 108 -2.02 -11.74 -33.06
N ASP A 109 -1.30 -11.84 -34.18
CA ASP A 109 -1.51 -12.87 -35.22
C ASP A 109 -0.85 -14.21 -34.85
N LYS A 110 0.24 -14.14 -34.08
CA LYS A 110 0.99 -15.30 -33.60
C LYS A 110 1.49 -15.06 -32.18
N VAL A 111 1.63 -16.14 -31.44
CA VAL A 111 2.16 -16.15 -30.07
C VAL A 111 3.32 -17.14 -30.00
N LEU A 112 4.43 -16.72 -29.38
CA LEU A 112 5.60 -17.52 -29.09
C LEU A 112 5.85 -17.43 -27.58
N GLY A 113 5.65 -18.54 -26.87
CA GLY A 113 5.83 -18.66 -25.42
C GLY A 113 6.82 -19.77 -25.06
N SER A 114 7.32 -19.74 -23.83
CA SER A 114 8.18 -20.82 -23.29
C SER A 114 7.34 -22.01 -22.85
N ASP A 115 7.87 -23.22 -23.01
CA ASP A 115 7.27 -24.48 -22.57
C ASP A 115 8.15 -25.20 -21.53
N GLU A 116 7.76 -26.42 -21.12
CA GLU A 116 8.48 -27.24 -20.12
C GLU A 116 9.95 -27.54 -20.53
N THR A 117 10.23 -27.55 -21.83
CA THR A 117 11.51 -27.97 -22.43
C THR A 117 12.30 -26.81 -23.04
N HIS A 118 11.64 -25.77 -23.54
CA HIS A 118 12.24 -24.66 -24.27
C HIS A 118 11.94 -23.31 -23.60
N ASN A 119 12.99 -22.67 -23.11
CA ASN A 119 12.92 -21.32 -22.55
C ASN A 119 13.27 -20.27 -23.62
N LEU A 120 12.27 -19.52 -24.08
CA LEU A 120 12.38 -18.46 -25.09
C LEU A 120 12.93 -17.16 -24.49
N LYS A 121 14.23 -17.15 -24.15
CA LYS A 121 14.93 -15.95 -23.67
C LYS A 121 16.21 -15.71 -24.45
N GLY A 122 16.47 -14.45 -24.81
CA GLY A 122 17.68 -14.04 -25.52
C GLY A 122 17.82 -14.73 -26.88
N VAL A 123 18.90 -15.48 -27.08
CA VAL A 123 19.22 -16.13 -28.36
C VAL A 123 18.15 -17.14 -28.80
N ASN A 124 17.61 -17.94 -27.86
CA ASN A 124 16.54 -18.89 -28.18
C ASN A 124 15.27 -18.17 -28.65
N LYS A 125 14.97 -17.00 -28.07
CA LYS A 125 13.84 -16.16 -28.49
C LYS A 125 14.07 -15.64 -29.92
N LEU A 126 15.28 -15.17 -30.22
CA LEU A 126 15.65 -14.73 -31.58
C LEU A 126 15.48 -15.84 -32.61
N GLU A 127 15.91 -17.07 -32.29
CA GLU A 127 15.80 -18.20 -33.21
C GLU A 127 14.33 -18.54 -33.50
N ALA A 128 13.49 -18.61 -32.47
CA ALA A 128 12.05 -18.84 -32.63
C ALA A 128 11.36 -17.71 -33.44
N ILE A 129 11.76 -16.46 -33.22
CA ILE A 129 11.28 -15.31 -34.00
C ILE A 129 11.64 -15.51 -35.48
N ARG A 130 12.90 -15.80 -35.78
CA ARG A 130 13.37 -15.99 -37.18
C ARG A 130 12.66 -17.14 -37.87
N GLN A 131 12.39 -18.24 -37.17
CA GLN A 131 11.64 -19.36 -37.71
C GLN A 131 10.17 -19.00 -38.00
N SER A 132 9.57 -18.08 -37.20
CA SER A 132 8.15 -17.75 -37.28
C SER A 132 7.81 -16.60 -38.24
N VAL A 133 8.64 -15.55 -38.30
CA VAL A 133 8.41 -14.33 -39.11
C VAL A 133 9.50 -14.06 -40.15
N GLY A 134 10.59 -14.83 -40.15
CA GLY A 134 11.72 -14.63 -41.06
C GLY A 134 12.77 -13.63 -40.54
N PRO A 135 13.74 -13.23 -41.38
CA PRO A 135 14.87 -12.40 -40.96
C PRO A 135 14.52 -10.91 -40.78
N ASN A 136 13.42 -10.44 -41.35
CA ASN A 136 13.04 -9.03 -41.36
C ASN A 136 11.89 -8.77 -40.38
N PHE A 137 12.20 -8.23 -39.21
CA PHE A 137 11.22 -7.86 -38.19
C PHE A 137 11.68 -6.65 -37.40
N VAL A 138 10.73 -6.00 -36.72
CA VAL A 138 10.97 -4.96 -35.72
C VAL A 138 10.67 -5.54 -34.35
N TYR A 139 11.45 -5.16 -33.33
CA TYR A 139 11.30 -5.71 -31.99
C TYR A 139 11.06 -4.64 -30.92
N ALA A 140 9.97 -4.81 -30.17
CA ALA A 140 9.66 -4.04 -28.97
C ALA A 140 10.08 -4.82 -27.71
N GLY A 141 10.95 -4.20 -26.90
CA GLY A 141 11.50 -4.81 -25.67
C GLY A 141 11.92 -3.78 -24.63
N ASP A 142 12.36 -4.25 -23.46
CA ASP A 142 12.73 -3.40 -22.32
C ASP A 142 14.14 -3.69 -21.76
N SER A 143 14.70 -4.87 -22.02
CA SER A 143 15.75 -5.42 -21.18
C SER A 143 17.09 -5.65 -21.90
N LYS A 144 18.16 -5.84 -21.13
CA LYS A 144 19.47 -6.23 -21.68
C LYS A 144 19.42 -7.60 -22.37
N ALA A 145 18.50 -8.49 -21.97
CA ALA A 145 18.37 -9.82 -22.56
C ALA A 145 17.91 -9.77 -24.03
N ASP A 146 17.36 -8.62 -24.45
CA ASP A 146 16.85 -8.40 -25.80
C ASP A 146 17.90 -7.82 -26.76
N LEU A 147 19.10 -7.48 -26.27
CA LEU A 147 20.19 -6.96 -27.13
C LEU A 147 20.48 -7.83 -28.35
N PRO A 148 20.60 -9.18 -28.25
CA PRO A 148 20.82 -10.01 -29.44
C PRO A 148 19.65 -9.94 -30.44
N ILE A 149 18.44 -9.71 -29.96
CA ILE A 149 17.23 -9.62 -30.79
C ILE A 149 17.19 -8.29 -31.53
N TRP A 150 17.43 -7.18 -30.82
CA TRP A 150 17.53 -5.86 -31.43
C TRP A 150 18.66 -5.78 -32.46
N GLN A 151 19.82 -6.42 -32.21
CA GLN A 151 20.92 -6.49 -33.18
C GLN A 151 20.55 -7.21 -34.49
N ALA A 152 19.56 -8.12 -34.42
CA ALA A 152 19.07 -8.84 -35.58
C ALA A 152 17.80 -8.21 -36.19
N ALA A 153 17.22 -7.20 -35.55
CA ALA A 153 16.00 -6.54 -35.99
C ALA A 153 16.32 -5.38 -36.94
N GLN A 154 15.38 -5.07 -37.83
CA GLN A 154 15.49 -3.93 -38.75
C GLN A 154 15.39 -2.58 -38.04
N ALA A 155 14.57 -2.53 -37.00
CA ALA A 155 14.42 -1.38 -36.12
C ALA A 155 14.07 -1.83 -34.70
N ALA A 156 14.34 -0.97 -33.73
CA ALA A 156 14.04 -1.19 -32.33
C ALA A 156 12.89 -0.28 -31.87
N ILE A 157 12.00 -0.85 -31.06
CA ILE A 157 11.07 -0.09 -30.23
C ILE A 157 11.51 -0.25 -28.78
N LEU A 158 11.91 0.85 -28.15
CA LEU A 158 12.41 0.84 -26.78
C LEU A 158 11.26 1.11 -25.82
N VAL A 159 11.03 0.20 -24.88
CA VAL A 159 9.95 0.34 -23.90
C VAL A 159 10.54 0.39 -22.50
N ASN A 160 10.55 1.57 -21.89
CA ASN A 160 11.05 1.83 -20.53
C ASN A 160 12.45 1.27 -20.24
N THR A 161 13.30 1.21 -21.27
CA THR A 161 14.66 0.66 -21.18
C THR A 161 15.56 1.49 -20.27
N SER A 162 16.51 0.85 -19.60
CA SER A 162 17.53 1.57 -18.83
C SER A 162 18.36 2.48 -19.74
N LYS A 163 18.85 3.61 -19.20
CA LYS A 163 19.67 4.57 -19.97
C LYS A 163 20.88 3.92 -20.66
N SER A 164 21.50 2.93 -20.01
CA SER A 164 22.63 2.18 -20.58
C SER A 164 22.21 1.32 -21.78
N VAL A 165 21.08 0.62 -21.68
CA VAL A 165 20.57 -0.23 -22.77
C VAL A 165 20.11 0.63 -23.94
N ALA A 166 19.33 1.69 -23.68
CA ALA A 166 18.88 2.63 -24.70
C ALA A 166 20.05 3.23 -25.50
N LYS A 167 21.14 3.59 -24.80
CA LYS A 167 22.36 4.09 -25.45
C LYS A 167 22.97 3.07 -26.40
N THR A 168 23.17 1.82 -25.94
CA THR A 168 23.75 0.75 -26.77
C THR A 168 22.91 0.43 -28.00
N VAL A 169 21.57 0.47 -27.90
CA VAL A 169 20.70 0.21 -29.05
C VAL A 169 20.76 1.37 -30.05
N ARG A 170 20.68 2.62 -29.58
CA ARG A 170 20.76 3.83 -30.43
C ARG A 170 22.06 3.95 -31.22
N GLU A 171 23.15 3.38 -30.73
CA GLU A 171 24.46 3.42 -31.40
C GLU A 171 24.47 2.62 -32.71
N ASN A 172 23.68 1.55 -32.82
CA ASN A 172 23.81 0.59 -33.93
C ASN A 172 22.50 0.30 -34.68
N ILE A 173 21.35 0.63 -34.11
CA ILE A 173 20.05 0.17 -34.60
C ILE A 173 19.08 1.36 -34.71
N PRO A 174 18.37 1.51 -35.86
CA PRO A 174 17.35 2.54 -36.01
C PRO A 174 16.25 2.41 -34.96
N ILE A 175 15.89 3.51 -34.31
CA ILE A 175 14.78 3.53 -33.34
C ILE A 175 13.50 3.92 -34.08
N GLU A 176 12.52 3.02 -34.12
CA GLU A 176 11.22 3.31 -34.72
C GLU A 176 10.34 4.12 -33.76
N GLN A 177 10.32 3.74 -32.47
CA GLN A 177 9.55 4.41 -31.44
C GLN A 177 10.19 4.18 -30.06
N GLU A 178 9.99 5.12 -29.14
CA GLU A 178 10.48 5.00 -27.76
C GLU A 178 9.39 5.44 -26.77
N PHE A 179 9.13 4.56 -25.79
CA PHE A 179 8.18 4.80 -24.71
C PHE A 179 8.95 4.91 -23.40
N THR A 180 8.85 6.03 -22.70
CA THR A 180 9.54 6.25 -21.43
C THR A 180 8.56 6.56 -20.31
N ALA A 181 8.74 5.94 -19.16
CA ALA A 181 7.96 6.26 -17.97
C ALA A 181 8.68 7.36 -17.17
N GLY A 182 8.15 8.58 -17.21
CA GLY A 182 8.68 9.75 -16.46
C GLY A 182 8.36 9.72 -14.97
N VAL A 183 8.61 8.60 -14.27
CA VAL A 183 8.19 8.43 -12.87
C VAL A 183 9.29 8.87 -11.92
N ASN A 184 8.96 9.79 -11.01
CA ASN A 184 9.83 10.17 -9.90
C ASN A 184 9.91 9.01 -8.89
N GLN A 185 11.01 8.25 -8.96
CA GLN A 185 11.27 7.07 -8.12
C GLN A 185 11.18 7.37 -6.62
N PHE A 186 11.66 8.54 -6.17
CA PHE A 186 11.60 8.92 -4.76
C PHE A 186 10.15 9.10 -4.29
N ARG A 187 9.34 9.82 -5.06
CA ARG A 187 7.91 10.01 -4.76
C ARG A 187 7.15 8.69 -4.77
N LEU A 188 7.51 7.78 -5.67
CA LEU A 188 6.93 6.44 -5.76
C LEU A 188 7.19 5.63 -4.49
N TRP A 189 8.43 5.64 -3.99
CA TRP A 189 8.79 4.98 -2.73
C TRP A 189 8.08 5.61 -1.52
N LEU A 190 7.98 6.94 -1.42
CA LEU A 190 7.22 7.60 -0.35
C LEU A 190 5.74 7.18 -0.36
N ARG A 191 5.16 6.95 -1.56
CA ARG A 191 3.80 6.44 -1.71
C ARG A 191 3.69 4.98 -1.28
N ALA A 192 4.67 4.14 -1.63
CA ALA A 192 4.73 2.73 -1.24
C ALA A 192 4.90 2.57 0.29
N LEU A 193 5.74 3.40 0.92
CA LEU A 193 5.92 3.48 2.38
C LEU A 193 4.66 3.99 3.10
N ARG A 194 3.76 4.68 2.39
CA ARG A 194 2.58 5.35 2.95
C ARG A 194 2.94 6.30 4.10
N VAL A 195 3.92 7.18 3.89
CA VAL A 195 4.42 8.12 4.92
C VAL A 195 3.29 8.95 5.58
N HIS A 196 2.21 9.26 4.86
CA HIS A 196 1.03 9.91 5.42
C HIS A 196 0.37 9.14 6.59
N GLN A 197 0.53 7.81 6.66
CA GLN A 197 0.04 6.97 7.76
C GLN A 197 0.92 7.07 9.02
N TRP A 198 2.15 7.58 8.92
CA TRP A 198 3.04 7.76 10.07
C TRP A 198 2.46 8.76 11.07
N MET A 199 1.55 9.63 10.63
CA MET A 199 0.76 10.51 11.50
C MET A 199 0.07 9.75 12.64
N LYS A 200 -0.34 8.49 12.43
CA LYS A 200 -0.94 7.65 13.49
C LYS A 200 0.06 7.29 14.59
N ASN A 201 1.34 7.23 14.26
CA ASN A 201 2.41 6.95 15.20
C ASN A 201 2.82 8.19 16.00
N LEU A 202 2.30 9.39 15.68
CA LEU A 202 2.46 10.56 16.55
C LEU A 202 1.85 10.34 17.94
N LEU A 203 0.95 9.36 18.09
CA LEU A 203 0.43 8.94 19.39
C LEU A 203 1.50 8.42 20.35
N ILE A 204 2.66 7.98 19.85
CA ILE A 204 3.82 7.57 20.68
C ILE A 204 4.37 8.77 21.46
N PHE A 205 4.16 10.00 21.00
CA PHE A 205 4.58 11.22 21.71
C PHE A 205 3.58 11.69 22.78
N VAL A 206 2.34 11.15 22.80
CA VAL A 206 1.29 11.59 23.75
C VAL A 206 1.74 11.50 25.22
N PRO A 207 2.38 10.41 25.69
CA PRO A 207 2.86 10.33 27.07
C PRO A 207 3.88 11.41 27.42
N LEU A 208 4.85 11.64 26.53
CA LEU A 208 5.86 12.70 26.67
C LEU A 208 5.17 14.07 26.75
N LEU A 209 4.15 14.29 25.91
CA LEU A 209 3.36 15.52 25.92
C LEU A 209 2.63 15.75 27.23
N THR A 210 1.91 14.74 27.70
CA THR A 210 1.11 14.85 28.92
C THR A 210 1.94 14.97 30.19
N ALA A 211 3.20 14.53 30.17
CA ALA A 211 4.13 14.65 31.28
C ALA A 211 5.03 15.89 31.19
N PHE A 212 4.84 16.76 30.19
CA PHE A 212 5.60 18.00 29.99
C PHE A 212 7.12 17.82 30.05
N SER A 213 7.60 16.64 29.68
CA SER A 213 9.03 16.26 29.79
C SER A 213 9.78 16.48 28.47
N PHE A 214 9.46 17.54 27.73
CA PHE A 214 10.06 17.79 26.40
C PHE A 214 11.49 18.31 26.45
N ASP A 215 11.86 18.94 27.56
CA ASP A 215 13.18 19.52 27.76
C ASP A 215 14.25 18.43 28.00
N ASP A 216 13.81 17.21 28.29
CA ASP A 216 14.64 16.02 28.44
C ASP A 216 14.98 15.46 27.05
N LEU A 217 16.12 15.91 26.50
CA LEU A 217 16.59 15.53 25.16
C LEU A 217 16.82 14.02 25.00
N ASP A 218 17.19 13.33 26.07
CA ASP A 218 17.41 11.88 26.05
C ASP A 218 16.09 11.12 25.88
N LYS A 219 15.04 11.52 26.62
CA LYS A 219 13.69 10.98 26.43
C LYS A 219 13.14 11.31 25.05
N LEU A 220 13.31 12.56 24.61
CA LEU A 220 12.86 12.97 23.28
C LEU A 220 13.53 12.14 22.18
N GLY A 221 14.85 11.96 22.24
CA GLY A 221 15.61 11.14 21.30
C GLY A 221 15.11 9.69 21.28
N THR A 222 14.88 9.10 22.46
CA THR A 222 14.38 7.73 22.60
C THR A 222 12.96 7.56 22.02
N VAL A 223 12.06 8.52 22.26
CA VAL A 223 10.70 8.51 21.70
C VAL A 223 10.72 8.71 20.18
N VAL A 224 11.62 9.57 19.66
CA VAL A 224 11.82 9.75 18.21
C VAL A 224 12.32 8.45 17.55
N LEU A 225 13.27 7.75 18.16
CA LEU A 225 13.72 6.43 17.70
C LEU A 225 12.56 5.43 17.69
N GLY A 226 11.74 5.40 18.76
CA GLY A 226 10.55 4.56 18.85
C GLY A 226 9.50 4.88 17.77
N PHE A 227 9.29 6.17 17.47
CA PHE A 227 8.41 6.62 16.39
C PHE A 227 8.87 6.10 15.03
N PHE A 228 10.15 6.21 14.71
CA PHE A 228 10.69 5.66 13.47
C PHE A 228 10.61 4.13 13.45
N GLY A 229 10.92 3.46 14.57
CA GLY A 229 10.78 2.00 14.70
C GLY A 229 9.38 1.50 14.35
N PHE A 230 8.34 2.09 14.96
CA PHE A 230 6.94 1.79 14.65
C PHE A 230 6.55 2.15 13.22
N SER A 231 7.07 3.27 12.69
CA SER A 231 6.73 3.76 11.34
C SER A 231 7.32 2.88 10.25
N LEU A 232 8.56 2.43 10.38
CA LEU A 232 9.19 1.51 9.43
C LEU A 232 8.52 0.15 9.47
N ALA A 233 8.26 -0.40 10.67
CA ALA A 233 7.56 -1.67 10.83
C ALA A 233 6.13 -1.63 10.27
N ALA A 234 5.36 -0.56 10.53
CA ALA A 234 4.04 -0.37 9.92
C ALA A 234 4.10 -0.25 8.40
N SER A 235 5.11 0.46 7.87
CA SER A 235 5.33 0.58 6.41
C SER A 235 5.61 -0.78 5.77
N ALA A 236 6.42 -1.62 6.42
CA ALA A 236 6.69 -2.99 5.99
C ALA A 236 5.40 -3.83 5.94
N THR A 237 4.56 -3.76 6.98
CA THR A 237 3.26 -4.44 6.99
C THR A 237 2.33 -3.94 5.88
N TYR A 238 2.29 -2.62 5.62
CA TYR A 238 1.49 -2.07 4.52
C TYR A 238 1.98 -2.53 3.15
N MET A 239 3.30 -2.55 2.92
CA MET A 239 3.87 -3.06 1.67
C MET A 239 3.58 -4.54 1.48
N GLY A 240 3.75 -5.36 2.53
CA GLY A 240 3.42 -6.78 2.49
C GLY A 240 1.94 -7.03 2.19
N ASN A 241 1.04 -6.24 2.79
CA ASN A 241 -0.39 -6.32 2.51
C ASN A 241 -0.74 -5.88 1.07
N ASP A 242 -0.10 -4.83 0.54
CA ASP A 242 -0.34 -4.38 -0.82
C ASP A 242 0.13 -5.42 -1.87
N LEU A 243 1.20 -6.16 -1.56
CA LEU A 243 1.62 -7.31 -2.37
C LEU A 243 0.63 -8.47 -2.25
N TRP A 244 0.16 -8.78 -1.03
CA TRP A 244 -0.80 -9.85 -0.82
C TRP A 244 -2.16 -9.58 -1.49
N ASP A 245 -2.60 -8.33 -1.53
CA ASP A 245 -3.91 -7.91 -2.08
C ASP A 245 -3.85 -7.44 -3.54
N LEU A 246 -2.77 -7.74 -4.27
CA LEU A 246 -2.48 -7.23 -5.61
C LEU A 246 -3.65 -7.39 -6.62
N ASP A 247 -4.24 -8.59 -6.75
CA ASP A 247 -5.40 -8.85 -7.63
C ASP A 247 -6.62 -8.00 -7.24
N SER A 248 -6.91 -7.91 -5.94
CA SER A 248 -8.04 -7.14 -5.40
C SER A 248 -7.85 -5.64 -5.60
N ASP A 249 -6.61 -5.17 -5.43
CA ASP A 249 -6.26 -3.76 -5.59
C ASP A 249 -6.40 -3.31 -7.05
N ARG A 250 -6.04 -4.16 -8.02
CA ARG A 250 -6.19 -3.89 -9.47
C ARG A 250 -7.65 -3.74 -9.89
N ASN A 251 -8.53 -4.55 -9.33
CA ASN A 251 -9.97 -4.48 -9.59
C ASN A 251 -10.67 -3.31 -8.88
N HIS A 252 -9.97 -2.58 -8.01
CA HIS A 252 -10.56 -1.49 -7.23
C HIS A 252 -10.31 -0.11 -7.87
N PRO A 253 -11.35 0.76 -8.03
CA PRO A 253 -11.27 2.02 -8.79
C PRO A 253 -10.13 2.97 -8.39
N ARG A 254 -9.85 3.07 -7.08
CA ARG A 254 -8.76 3.92 -6.55
C ARG A 254 -7.47 3.17 -6.21
N LYS A 255 -7.53 1.86 -5.92
CA LYS A 255 -6.36 1.12 -5.41
C LYS A 255 -5.52 0.54 -6.55
N LYS A 256 -6.08 0.47 -7.75
CA LYS A 256 -5.35 0.09 -8.98
C LYS A 256 -4.15 0.99 -9.27
N PHE A 257 -4.17 2.23 -8.76
CA PHE A 257 -3.06 3.19 -8.87
C PHE A 257 -2.02 3.06 -7.76
N ARG A 258 -2.11 2.05 -6.88
CA ARG A 258 -1.06 1.78 -5.89
C ARG A 258 0.22 1.33 -6.61
N PRO A 259 1.42 1.69 -6.12
CA PRO A 259 2.68 1.41 -6.80
C PRO A 259 2.89 -0.05 -7.25
N PHE A 260 2.41 -1.01 -6.46
CA PHE A 260 2.50 -2.44 -6.79
C PHE A 260 1.39 -2.90 -7.74
N ALA A 261 0.15 -2.43 -7.53
CA ALA A 261 -0.99 -2.79 -8.36
C ALA A 261 -0.84 -2.28 -9.79
N SER A 262 -0.31 -1.05 -9.98
CA SER A 262 0.01 -0.47 -11.29
C SER A 262 1.34 -0.97 -11.88
N ALA A 263 2.09 -1.80 -11.13
CA ALA A 263 3.42 -2.28 -11.47
C ALA A 263 4.44 -1.16 -11.80
N GLU A 264 4.25 0.04 -11.25
CA GLU A 264 5.26 1.10 -11.26
C GLU A 264 6.47 0.74 -10.37
N LEU A 265 6.23 0.01 -9.27
CA LEU A 265 7.28 -0.53 -8.41
C LEU A 265 7.39 -2.06 -8.58
N PRO A 266 8.56 -2.61 -8.92
CA PRO A 266 8.75 -4.05 -9.04
C PRO A 266 8.47 -4.79 -7.73
N ILE A 267 7.77 -5.93 -7.82
CA ILE A 267 7.37 -6.76 -6.68
C ILE A 267 8.57 -7.19 -5.82
N LEU A 268 9.66 -7.68 -6.46
CA LEU A 268 10.85 -8.13 -5.74
C LEU A 268 11.52 -6.99 -4.94
N LYS A 269 11.57 -5.77 -5.50
CA LYS A 269 12.07 -4.59 -4.79
C LYS A 269 11.15 -4.23 -3.62
N GLY A 270 9.84 -4.36 -3.82
CA GLY A 270 8.85 -4.22 -2.75
C GLY A 270 9.08 -5.18 -1.60
N LEU A 271 9.27 -6.46 -1.89
CA LEU A 271 9.52 -7.49 -0.88
C LEU A 271 10.83 -7.24 -0.12
N ALA A 272 11.92 -6.97 -0.85
CA ALA A 272 13.20 -6.64 -0.24
C ALA A 272 13.11 -5.37 0.63
N GLY A 273 12.41 -4.34 0.15
CA GLY A 273 12.14 -3.12 0.90
C GLY A 273 11.33 -3.38 2.17
N ALA A 274 10.26 -4.17 2.08
CA ALA A 274 9.44 -4.54 3.24
C ALA A 274 10.26 -5.29 4.30
N CYS A 275 11.07 -6.29 3.89
CA CYS A 275 11.96 -7.01 4.79
C CYS A 275 13.01 -6.08 5.43
N GLY A 276 13.64 -5.22 4.64
CA GLY A 276 14.64 -4.26 5.14
C GLY A 276 14.05 -3.26 6.14
N LEU A 277 12.86 -2.72 5.87
CA LEU A 277 12.15 -1.82 6.77
C LEU A 277 11.70 -2.50 8.07
N LEU A 278 11.26 -3.76 7.98
CA LEU A 278 10.88 -4.54 9.16
C LEU A 278 12.11 -4.76 10.05
N LEU A 279 13.22 -5.22 9.47
CA LEU A 279 14.48 -5.41 10.20
C LEU A 279 14.97 -4.10 10.83
N ALA A 280 14.98 -3.00 10.07
CA ALA A 280 15.35 -1.69 10.59
C ALA A 280 14.43 -1.25 11.73
N GLY A 281 13.11 -1.46 11.61
CA GLY A 281 12.15 -1.14 12.66
C GLY A 281 12.37 -1.94 13.94
N LEU A 282 12.67 -3.24 13.83
CA LEU A 282 12.98 -4.12 14.96
C LEU A 282 14.30 -3.72 15.64
N VAL A 283 15.33 -3.39 14.86
CA VAL A 283 16.62 -2.91 15.39
C VAL A 283 16.43 -1.59 16.14
N LEU A 284 15.68 -0.63 15.58
CA LEU A 284 15.37 0.63 16.27
C LEU A 284 14.60 0.38 17.58
N ALA A 285 13.62 -0.52 17.56
CA ALA A 285 12.85 -0.87 18.76
C ALA A 285 13.71 -1.52 19.85
N LEU A 286 14.68 -2.38 19.47
CA LEU A 286 15.66 -2.96 20.40
C LEU A 286 16.56 -1.90 21.05
N ASN A 287 16.93 -0.86 20.31
CA ASN A 287 17.74 0.26 20.84
C ASN A 287 16.94 1.14 21.81
N VAL A 288 15.60 1.11 21.77
CA VAL A 288 14.75 1.80 22.75
C VAL A 288 14.68 1.00 24.05
N SER A 289 14.17 -0.24 24.00
CA SER A 289 14.21 -1.21 25.11
C SER A 289 13.65 -2.57 24.70
N GLN A 290 13.96 -3.63 25.45
CA GLN A 290 13.38 -4.95 25.24
C GLN A 290 11.84 -4.96 25.39
N THR A 291 11.33 -4.21 26.37
CA THR A 291 9.89 -4.05 26.59
C THR A 291 9.21 -3.36 25.39
N PHE A 292 9.84 -2.32 24.83
CA PHE A 292 9.33 -1.63 23.65
C PHE A 292 9.35 -2.54 22.40
N LEU A 293 10.38 -3.37 22.23
CA LEU A 293 10.38 -4.41 21.20
C LEU A 293 9.19 -5.36 21.37
N GLY A 294 8.93 -5.85 22.59
CA GLY A 294 7.77 -6.72 22.87
C GLY A 294 6.45 -6.06 22.48
N MET A 295 6.30 -4.77 22.75
CA MET A 295 5.12 -3.98 22.34
C MET A 295 4.99 -3.84 20.82
N LEU A 296 6.11 -3.64 20.10
CA LEU A 296 6.11 -3.60 18.65
C LEU A 296 5.74 -4.96 18.04
N LEU A 297 6.26 -6.06 18.60
CA LEU A 297 5.92 -7.42 18.17
C LEU A 297 4.44 -7.72 18.41
N LEU A 298 3.89 -7.34 19.58
CA LEU A 298 2.46 -7.43 19.86
C LEU A 298 1.65 -6.60 18.87
N TYR A 299 2.06 -5.37 18.59
CA TYR A 299 1.42 -4.51 17.61
C TYR A 299 1.39 -5.15 16.21
N LEU A 300 2.51 -5.72 15.76
CA LEU A 300 2.63 -6.40 14.47
C LEU A 300 1.77 -7.66 14.42
N PHE A 301 1.76 -8.46 15.49
CA PHE A 301 0.91 -9.64 15.61
C PHE A 301 -0.57 -9.26 15.50
N VAL A 302 -1.06 -8.32 16.33
CA VAL A 302 -2.46 -7.89 16.32
C VAL A 302 -2.84 -7.26 14.97
N THR A 303 -1.96 -6.47 14.36
CA THR A 303 -2.22 -5.86 13.04
C THR A 303 -2.30 -6.90 11.92
N THR A 304 -1.47 -7.94 11.98
CA THR A 304 -1.49 -9.04 11.00
C THR A 304 -2.76 -9.88 11.17
N THR A 305 -3.06 -10.30 12.40
CA THR A 305 -4.29 -11.04 12.75
C THR A 305 -5.54 -10.24 12.38
N TYR A 306 -5.53 -8.92 12.59
CA TYR A 306 -6.61 -8.04 12.15
C TYR A 306 -6.81 -8.09 10.64
N THR A 307 -5.74 -8.01 9.86
CA THR A 307 -5.80 -7.97 8.41
C THR A 307 -6.35 -9.26 7.81
N TRP A 308 -6.05 -10.40 8.41
CA TRP A 308 -6.42 -11.71 7.88
C TRP A 308 -7.74 -12.25 8.43
N LEU A 309 -8.05 -11.99 9.71
CA LEU A 309 -9.16 -12.63 10.41
C LEU A 309 -10.14 -11.62 11.03
N LEU A 310 -9.65 -10.65 11.81
CA LEU A 310 -10.57 -9.88 12.66
C LEU A 310 -11.38 -8.83 11.91
N LYS A 311 -10.87 -8.34 10.77
CA LYS A 311 -11.56 -7.29 9.97
C LYS A 311 -12.92 -7.72 9.41
N SER A 312 -13.20 -9.03 9.32
CA SER A 312 -14.46 -9.54 8.78
C SER A 312 -15.60 -9.54 9.81
N TYR A 313 -15.29 -9.50 11.10
CA TYR A 313 -16.28 -9.56 12.18
C TYR A 313 -16.76 -8.16 12.58
N VAL A 314 -18.08 -8.01 12.67
CA VAL A 314 -18.77 -6.78 13.09
C VAL A 314 -18.30 -6.33 14.46
N LEU A 315 -18.05 -5.03 14.62
CA LEU A 315 -17.53 -4.33 15.81
C LEU A 315 -16.13 -4.76 16.29
N ILE A 316 -15.72 -6.02 16.11
CA ILE A 316 -14.37 -6.47 16.45
C ILE A 316 -13.33 -5.64 15.69
N ASP A 317 -13.60 -5.31 14.41
CA ASP A 317 -12.69 -4.49 13.63
C ASP A 317 -12.48 -3.09 14.25
N VAL A 318 -13.54 -2.45 14.73
CA VAL A 318 -13.51 -1.15 15.42
C VAL A 318 -12.81 -1.27 16.78
N MET A 319 -13.11 -2.29 17.58
CA MET A 319 -12.51 -2.51 18.89
C MET A 319 -10.99 -2.75 18.78
N VAL A 320 -10.57 -3.56 17.81
CA VAL A 320 -9.14 -3.83 17.59
C VAL A 320 -8.43 -2.56 17.12
N LEU A 321 -9.06 -1.76 16.25
CA LEU A 321 -8.48 -0.48 15.82
C LEU A 321 -8.31 0.49 17.01
N SER A 322 -9.29 0.61 17.90
CA SER A 322 -9.16 1.48 19.08
C SER A 322 -8.03 1.02 20.00
N LEU A 323 -7.95 -0.28 20.27
CA LEU A 323 -6.87 -0.88 21.06
C LEU A 323 -5.48 -0.67 20.41
N LEU A 324 -5.36 -0.80 19.09
CA LEU A 324 -4.10 -0.54 18.37
C LEU A 324 -3.66 0.93 18.47
N TYR A 325 -4.59 1.88 18.54
CA TYR A 325 -4.23 3.29 18.78
C TYR A 325 -3.79 3.51 20.23
N THR A 326 -4.51 2.95 21.20
CA THR A 326 -4.11 2.98 22.62
C THR A 326 -2.76 2.29 22.85
N LEU A 327 -2.47 1.18 22.16
CA LEU A 327 -1.19 0.46 22.26
C LEU A 327 -0.01 1.35 21.88
N ARG A 328 -0.17 2.29 20.94
CA ARG A 328 0.88 3.25 20.58
C ARG A 328 1.15 4.25 21.71
N ILE A 329 0.10 4.68 22.42
CA ILE A 329 0.26 5.55 23.60
C ILE A 329 1.03 4.78 24.68
N ILE A 330 0.69 3.52 24.94
CA ILE A 330 1.42 2.69 25.92
C ILE A 330 2.87 2.46 25.47
N ALA A 331 3.11 2.20 24.17
CA ALA A 331 4.47 2.07 23.65
C ALA A 331 5.28 3.37 23.86
N GLY A 332 4.65 4.53 23.64
CA GLY A 332 5.23 5.83 23.96
C GLY A 332 5.59 6.02 25.42
N SER A 333 4.78 5.49 26.34
CA SER A 333 5.01 5.64 27.78
C SER A 333 6.19 4.78 28.23
N VAL A 334 6.34 3.59 27.64
CA VAL A 334 7.53 2.74 27.81
C VAL A 334 8.77 3.42 27.23
N ALA A 335 8.69 3.99 26.02
CA ALA A 335 9.82 4.67 25.39
C ALA A 335 10.28 5.92 26.17
N ALA A 336 9.34 6.71 26.69
CA ALA A 336 9.64 7.90 27.48
C ALA A 336 10.00 7.59 28.94
N ALA A 337 9.83 6.34 29.40
CA ALA A 337 9.92 5.94 30.80
C ALA A 337 9.02 6.79 31.73
N VAL A 338 7.80 7.09 31.27
CA VAL A 338 6.82 7.92 31.97
C VAL A 338 5.56 7.11 32.27
N ALA A 339 5.05 7.20 33.50
CA ALA A 339 3.77 6.59 33.85
C ALA A 339 2.61 7.31 33.15
N THR A 340 1.76 6.56 32.46
CA THR A 340 0.52 7.07 31.86
C THR A 340 -0.65 6.92 32.81
N SER A 341 -1.49 7.95 32.90
CA SER A 341 -2.71 7.90 33.71
C SER A 341 -3.69 6.87 33.16
N SER A 342 -4.26 6.04 34.03
CA SER A 342 -5.32 5.10 33.65
C SER A 342 -6.52 5.81 33.00
N TRP A 343 -6.82 7.03 33.42
CA TRP A 343 -7.89 7.85 32.83
C TRP A 343 -7.55 8.30 31.41
N LEU A 344 -6.28 8.62 31.12
CA LEU A 344 -5.83 8.95 29.77
C LEU A 344 -5.95 7.73 28.83
N LEU A 345 -5.61 6.54 29.32
CA LEU A 345 -5.78 5.31 28.55
C LEU A 345 -7.26 4.99 28.31
N ALA A 346 -8.11 5.10 29.33
CA ALA A 346 -9.55 4.92 29.18
C ALA A 346 -10.16 5.94 28.18
N PHE A 347 -9.79 7.22 28.30
CA PHE A 347 -10.15 8.28 27.35
C PHE A 347 -9.77 7.89 25.92
N SER A 348 -8.54 7.41 25.73
CA SER A 348 -8.01 7.01 24.43
C SER A 348 -8.83 5.89 23.78
N VAL A 349 -9.25 4.89 24.55
CA VAL A 349 -10.06 3.78 24.02
C VAL A 349 -11.39 4.29 23.49
N PHE A 350 -12.10 5.13 24.26
CA PHE A 350 -13.40 5.65 23.85
C PHE A 350 -13.33 6.64 22.67
N ILE A 351 -12.33 7.52 22.65
CA ILE A 351 -12.18 8.47 21.53
C ILE A 351 -11.80 7.73 20.25
N PHE A 352 -10.87 6.77 20.31
CA PHE A 352 -10.48 6.01 19.12
C PHE A 352 -11.55 5.03 18.66
N PHE A 353 -12.35 4.47 19.57
CA PHE A 353 -13.52 3.68 19.21
C PHE A 353 -14.55 4.53 18.44
N SER A 354 -14.83 5.74 18.93
CA SER A 354 -15.69 6.70 18.22
C SER A 354 -15.13 7.06 16.83
N LEU A 355 -13.85 7.41 16.72
CA LEU A 355 -13.22 7.73 15.42
C LEU A 355 -13.18 6.52 14.47
N ALA A 356 -12.97 5.31 14.99
CA ALA A 356 -13.03 4.09 14.18
C ALA A 356 -14.46 3.87 13.63
N LEU A 357 -15.50 4.11 14.44
CA LEU A 357 -16.90 4.07 14.00
C LEU A 357 -17.22 5.17 12.98
N VAL A 358 -16.70 6.39 13.13
CA VAL A 358 -16.83 7.46 12.12
C VAL A 358 -16.35 6.97 10.76
N LYS A 359 -15.19 6.31 10.72
CA LYS A 359 -14.64 5.73 9.49
C LYS A 359 -15.51 4.60 8.93
N ARG A 360 -16.17 3.80 9.77
CA ARG A 360 -17.10 2.75 9.30
C ARG A 360 -18.37 3.36 8.73
N CYS A 361 -18.96 4.30 9.46
CA CYS A 361 -20.18 4.99 9.05
C CYS A 361 -19.97 5.76 7.74
N SER A 362 -18.82 6.42 7.54
CA SER A 362 -18.54 7.11 6.27
C SER A 362 -18.48 6.15 5.07
N GLU A 363 -17.89 4.96 5.25
CA GLU A 363 -17.87 3.93 4.20
C GLU A 363 -19.28 3.39 3.90
N LEU A 364 -20.12 3.19 4.92
CA LEU A 364 -21.51 2.74 4.75
C LEU A 364 -22.41 3.80 4.11
N VAL A 365 -22.28 5.07 4.50
CA VAL A 365 -22.97 6.19 3.85
C VAL A 365 -22.59 6.29 2.37
N ALA A 366 -21.30 6.14 2.06
CA ALA A 366 -20.83 6.16 0.67
C ALA A 366 -21.32 4.94 -0.15
N LEU A 367 -21.58 3.80 0.49
CA LEU A 367 -22.20 2.64 -0.16
C LEU A 367 -23.69 2.86 -0.42
N GLN A 368 -24.41 3.39 0.56
CA GLN A 368 -25.82 3.74 0.45
C GLN A 368 -26.05 4.75 -0.69
N GLN A 369 -25.22 5.78 -0.79
CA GLN A 369 -25.27 6.76 -1.88
C GLN A 369 -25.02 6.16 -3.27
N LYS A 370 -24.36 4.99 -3.36
CA LYS A 370 -24.08 4.27 -4.61
C LYS A 370 -25.11 3.18 -4.91
N GLY A 371 -26.18 3.06 -4.11
CA GLY A 371 -27.19 2.01 -4.26
C GLY A 371 -26.65 0.60 -4.04
N ARG A 372 -25.59 0.42 -3.23
CA ARG A 372 -25.04 -0.89 -2.87
C ARG A 372 -25.38 -1.22 -1.41
N GLU A 373 -25.77 -2.47 -1.16
CA GLU A 373 -26.26 -2.88 0.17
C GLU A 373 -25.17 -3.43 1.11
N THR A 374 -24.09 -3.99 0.57
CA THR A 374 -23.06 -4.71 1.36
C THR A 374 -21.64 -4.19 1.11
N THR A 375 -20.83 -4.21 2.17
CA THR A 375 -19.37 -4.00 2.07
C THR A 375 -18.66 -5.27 1.60
N HIS A 376 -17.79 -5.19 0.58
CA HIS A 376 -16.93 -6.33 0.23
C HIS A 376 -15.95 -6.66 1.37
N GLY A 377 -16.02 -7.89 1.88
CA GLY A 377 -15.07 -8.45 2.83
C GLY A 377 -15.29 -8.05 4.30
N ARG A 378 -16.44 -7.45 4.63
CA ARG A 378 -16.88 -7.19 6.02
C ARG A 378 -18.38 -7.38 6.13
N ASP A 379 -18.83 -7.83 7.29
CA ASP A 379 -20.24 -8.13 7.56
C ASP A 379 -21.04 -6.90 8.01
N TYR A 380 -20.87 -5.76 7.33
CA TYR A 380 -21.67 -4.55 7.58
C TYR A 380 -22.64 -4.27 6.43
N ARG A 381 -23.81 -3.75 6.81
CA ARG A 381 -24.89 -3.34 5.91
C ARG A 381 -25.24 -1.88 6.14
N ALA A 382 -25.76 -1.21 5.12
CA ALA A 382 -26.18 0.20 5.24
C ALA A 382 -27.23 0.41 6.36
N VAL A 383 -28.06 -0.60 6.65
CA VAL A 383 -29.06 -0.56 7.73
C VAL A 383 -28.45 -0.48 9.13
N ASP A 384 -27.21 -0.97 9.31
CA ASP A 384 -26.54 -0.98 10.61
C ASP A 384 -26.20 0.43 11.10
N LEU A 385 -26.20 1.43 10.21
CA LEU A 385 -26.02 2.83 10.55
C LEU A 385 -26.95 3.26 11.70
N VAL A 386 -28.18 2.76 11.75
CA VAL A 386 -29.16 3.07 12.82
C VAL A 386 -28.62 2.74 14.22
N VAL A 387 -27.78 1.71 14.34
CA VAL A 387 -27.13 1.30 15.60
C VAL A 387 -25.76 1.95 15.75
N LEU A 388 -24.99 2.09 14.66
CA LEU A 388 -23.62 2.59 14.71
C LEU A 388 -23.54 4.10 15.02
N TRP A 389 -24.52 4.91 14.56
CA TRP A 389 -24.61 6.34 14.90
C TRP A 389 -24.69 6.57 16.41
N PRO A 390 -25.72 6.08 17.14
CA PRO A 390 -25.82 6.31 18.58
C PRO A 390 -24.67 5.66 19.34
N LEU A 391 -24.18 4.49 18.92
CA LEU A 391 -23.03 3.84 19.56
C LEU A 391 -21.77 4.72 19.51
N GLY A 392 -21.48 5.29 18.34
CA GLY A 392 -20.29 6.11 18.15
C GLY A 392 -20.36 7.48 18.80
N VAL A 393 -21.53 8.13 18.76
CA VAL A 393 -21.77 9.40 19.49
C VAL A 393 -21.71 9.17 21.01
N SER A 394 -22.29 8.07 21.51
CA SER A 394 -22.23 7.73 22.94
C SER A 394 -20.78 7.50 23.38
N SER A 395 -19.98 6.78 22.58
CA SER A 395 -18.55 6.61 22.86
C SER A 395 -17.78 7.93 22.88
N ALA A 396 -18.12 8.88 21.99
CA ALA A 396 -17.53 10.22 22.00
C ALA A 396 -17.86 10.97 23.31
N LEU A 397 -19.11 10.94 23.75
CA LEU A 397 -19.51 11.59 25.00
C LEU A 397 -18.90 10.89 26.23
N CYS A 398 -18.82 9.56 26.25
CA CYS A 398 -18.11 8.82 27.28
C CYS A 398 -16.63 9.23 27.36
N ALA A 399 -15.96 9.45 26.22
CA ALA A 399 -14.60 9.98 26.23
C ALA A 399 -14.53 11.35 26.93
N VAL A 400 -15.46 12.27 26.65
CA VAL A 400 -15.50 13.58 27.32
C VAL A 400 -15.74 13.45 28.82
N VAL A 401 -16.64 12.56 29.25
CA VAL A 401 -16.88 12.28 30.69
C VAL A 401 -15.62 11.75 31.37
N VAL A 402 -14.95 10.78 30.74
CA VAL A 402 -13.68 10.22 31.25
C VAL A 402 -12.58 11.29 31.28
N PHE A 403 -12.57 12.22 30.32
CA PHE A 403 -11.66 13.36 30.35
C PHE A 403 -11.99 14.30 31.53
N GLY A 404 -13.25 14.50 31.88
CA GLY A 404 -13.64 15.19 33.12
C GLY A 404 -13.07 14.52 34.37
N LEU A 405 -13.14 13.18 34.45
CA LEU A 405 -12.52 12.42 35.56
C LEU A 405 -11.00 12.58 35.60
N PHE A 406 -10.36 12.61 34.43
CA PHE A 406 -8.93 12.92 34.30
C PHE A 406 -8.61 14.29 34.89
N ILE A 407 -9.38 15.34 34.57
CA ILE A 407 -9.19 16.69 35.11
C ILE A 407 -9.23 16.67 36.65
N THR A 408 -10.17 15.93 37.25
CA THR A 408 -10.34 15.87 38.71
C THR A 408 -9.34 14.98 39.44
N SER A 409 -8.50 14.22 38.71
CA SER A 409 -7.53 13.31 39.32
C SER A 409 -6.41 14.06 40.07
N ALA A 410 -5.97 13.51 41.21
CA ALA A 410 -4.92 14.13 42.03
C ALA A 410 -3.63 14.39 41.24
N ASP A 411 -3.22 13.45 40.39
CA ASP A 411 -2.03 13.60 39.54
C ASP A 411 -2.14 14.79 38.57
N THR A 412 -3.34 15.04 38.03
CA THR A 412 -3.59 16.15 37.10
C THR A 412 -3.65 17.47 37.86
N GLN A 413 -4.33 17.48 39.01
CA GLN A 413 -4.38 18.65 39.89
C GLN A 413 -3.00 19.08 40.36
N ALA A 414 -2.08 18.14 40.61
CA ALA A 414 -0.70 18.45 40.99
C ALA A 414 0.19 18.91 39.82
N ARG A 415 -0.13 18.51 38.58
CA ARG A 415 0.71 18.76 37.39
C ARG A 415 0.37 20.07 36.68
N TYR A 416 -0.86 20.55 36.79
CA TYR A 416 -1.32 21.78 36.13
C TYR A 416 -1.50 22.89 37.16
N LEU A 417 -1.00 24.09 36.86
CA LEU A 417 -1.23 25.26 37.70
C LEU A 417 -2.71 25.63 37.78
N ASN A 418 -3.42 25.50 36.64
CA ASN A 418 -4.83 25.83 36.50
C ASN A 418 -5.62 24.70 35.80
N PRO A 419 -5.91 23.59 36.51
CA PRO A 419 -6.63 22.45 35.93
C PRO A 419 -8.02 22.80 35.39
N GLN A 420 -8.66 23.86 35.92
CA GLN A 420 -9.99 24.29 35.48
C GLN A 420 -10.05 24.71 34.01
N LEU A 421 -8.94 25.24 33.45
CA LEU A 421 -8.87 25.61 32.03
C LEU A 421 -8.99 24.40 31.10
N LEU A 422 -8.72 23.18 31.59
CA LEU A 422 -8.94 21.95 30.83
C LEU A 422 -10.42 21.68 30.54
N TRP A 423 -11.37 22.31 31.25
CA TRP A 423 -12.79 22.24 30.87
C TRP A 423 -13.07 22.91 29.52
N LEU A 424 -12.27 23.91 29.11
CA LEU A 424 -12.35 24.45 27.75
C LEU A 424 -11.97 23.41 26.71
N VAL A 425 -11.02 22.52 27.04
CA VAL A 425 -10.66 21.38 26.19
C VAL A 425 -11.83 20.40 26.09
N ALA A 426 -12.53 20.12 27.19
CA ALA A 426 -13.73 19.28 27.19
C ALA A 426 -14.84 19.85 26.27
N ILE A 427 -15.09 21.17 26.35
CA ILE A 427 -16.04 21.87 25.45
C ILE A 427 -15.58 21.76 23.99
N GLY A 428 -14.28 21.98 23.72
CA GLY A 428 -13.69 21.83 22.40
C GLY A 428 -13.86 20.40 21.84
N LEU A 429 -13.67 19.37 22.67
CA LEU A 429 -13.88 17.97 22.31
C LEU A 429 -15.34 17.69 21.95
N ILE A 430 -16.31 18.20 22.72
CA ILE A 430 -17.75 18.06 22.42
C ILE A 430 -18.04 18.65 21.04
N TYR A 431 -17.64 19.90 20.79
CA TYR A 431 -17.88 20.57 19.51
C TYR A 431 -17.22 19.82 18.36
N TRP A 432 -15.95 19.45 18.50
CA TRP A 432 -15.19 18.76 17.46
C TRP A 432 -15.78 17.40 17.11
N LEU A 433 -16.10 16.57 18.12
CA LEU A 433 -16.69 15.25 17.93
C LEU A 433 -18.09 15.35 17.33
N ALA A 434 -18.94 16.25 17.84
CA ALA A 434 -20.26 16.49 17.27
C ALA A 434 -20.18 16.90 15.80
N ARG A 435 -19.26 17.82 15.46
CA ARG A 435 -19.03 18.26 14.08
C ARG A 435 -18.56 17.12 13.17
N LEU A 436 -17.66 16.26 13.64
CA LEU A 436 -17.22 15.07 12.89
C LEU A 436 -18.39 14.13 12.59
N TRP A 437 -19.22 13.84 13.59
CA TRP A 437 -20.38 12.96 13.45
C TRP A 437 -21.43 13.56 12.47
N ILE A 438 -21.73 14.86 12.58
CA ILE A 438 -22.63 15.56 11.64
C ILE A 438 -22.10 15.51 10.21
N LYS A 439 -20.82 15.81 9.98
CA LYS A 439 -20.22 15.77 8.64
C LYS A 439 -20.23 14.37 8.03
N THR A 440 -20.05 13.35 8.87
CA THR A 440 -20.12 11.95 8.46
C THR A 440 -21.53 11.59 8.03
N ALA A 441 -22.55 12.02 8.79
CA ALA A 441 -23.95 11.77 8.45
C ALA A 441 -24.37 12.45 7.14
N ARG A 442 -23.75 13.60 6.81
CA ARG A 442 -23.94 14.31 5.53
C ARG A 442 -23.18 13.68 4.35
N GLY A 443 -22.34 12.67 4.59
CA GLY A 443 -21.51 12.06 3.55
C GLY A 443 -20.33 12.92 3.10
N GLU A 444 -19.96 13.97 3.86
CA GLU A 444 -18.83 14.86 3.55
C GLU A 444 -17.46 14.26 3.97
N MET A 445 -17.48 13.10 4.63
CA MET A 445 -16.29 12.43 5.17
C MET A 445 -15.74 11.40 4.17
N HIS A 446 -14.71 11.76 3.40
CA HIS A 446 -14.13 10.89 2.37
C HIS A 446 -12.77 10.27 2.73
N ASP A 447 -12.12 10.80 3.77
CA ASP A 447 -10.78 10.43 4.21
C ASP A 447 -10.84 9.77 5.62
N ASP A 448 -9.71 9.23 6.07
CA ASP A 448 -9.54 8.78 7.46
C ASP A 448 -9.80 9.97 8.41
N PRO A 449 -10.56 9.82 9.51
CA PRO A 449 -10.96 10.95 10.37
C PRO A 449 -9.80 11.80 10.88
N LEU A 450 -8.64 11.16 11.12
CA LEU A 450 -7.43 11.88 11.52
C LEU A 450 -6.87 12.75 10.39
N VAL A 451 -6.92 12.27 9.14
CA VAL A 451 -6.48 13.03 7.96
C VAL A 451 -7.46 14.18 7.69
N PHE A 452 -8.76 13.91 7.84
CA PHE A 452 -9.79 14.95 7.74
C PHE A 452 -9.55 16.06 8.76
N ALA A 453 -9.27 15.71 10.02
CA ALA A 453 -9.02 16.68 11.09
C ALA A 453 -7.84 17.62 10.79
N VAL A 454 -6.80 17.14 10.12
CA VAL A 454 -5.64 17.95 9.73
C VAL A 454 -5.92 18.82 8.50
N ARG A 455 -6.76 18.38 7.57
CA ARG A 455 -7.08 19.16 6.36
C ARG A 455 -8.14 20.22 6.60
N ASP A 456 -9.18 19.88 7.37
CA ASP A 456 -10.33 20.75 7.61
C ASP A 456 -9.95 21.92 8.52
N PHE A 457 -10.27 23.14 8.08
CA PHE A 457 -9.93 24.37 8.81
C PHE A 457 -10.59 24.45 10.19
N GLY A 458 -11.87 24.10 10.30
CA GLY A 458 -12.60 24.14 11.58
C GLY A 458 -12.05 23.16 12.60
N SER A 459 -11.69 21.95 12.15
CA SER A 459 -11.01 20.95 13.00
C SER A 459 -9.65 21.45 13.46
N ARG A 460 -8.83 22.02 12.57
CA ARG A 460 -7.52 22.59 12.93
C ARG A 460 -7.63 23.71 13.97
N MET A 461 -8.55 24.66 13.77
CA MET A 461 -8.77 25.75 14.73
C MET A 461 -9.20 25.23 16.09
N THR A 462 -10.12 24.27 16.13
CA THR A 462 -10.58 23.67 17.40
C THR A 462 -9.44 22.95 18.13
N VAL A 463 -8.64 22.15 17.42
CA VAL A 463 -7.48 21.45 18.00
C VAL A 463 -6.43 22.44 18.50
N LEU A 464 -6.15 23.52 17.76
CA LEU A 464 -5.21 24.55 18.19
C LEU A 464 -5.69 25.29 19.45
N LEU A 465 -6.98 25.61 19.56
CA LEU A 465 -7.56 26.20 20.76
C LEU A 465 -7.47 25.25 21.96
N MET A 466 -7.72 23.95 21.76
CA MET A 466 -7.54 22.94 22.81
C MET A 466 -6.08 22.83 23.26
N LEU A 467 -5.12 22.84 22.33
CA LEU A 467 -3.69 22.81 22.67
C LEU A 467 -3.29 24.07 23.44
N PHE A 468 -3.75 25.25 23.01
CA PHE A 468 -3.53 26.49 23.71
C PHE A 468 -4.10 26.46 25.13
N ALA A 469 -5.33 25.98 25.31
CA ALA A 469 -5.96 25.84 26.63
C ALA A 469 -5.17 24.87 27.55
N THR A 470 -4.66 23.76 27.02
CA THR A 470 -3.82 22.82 27.78
C THR A 470 -2.49 23.45 28.21
N LEU A 471 -1.82 24.20 27.32
CA LEU A 471 -0.57 24.90 27.65
C LEU A 471 -0.82 26.02 28.66
N ALA A 472 -1.89 26.79 28.47
CA ALA A 472 -2.35 27.82 29.41
C ALA A 472 -2.62 27.21 30.79
N ALA A 473 -3.34 26.09 30.86
CA ALA A 473 -3.61 25.37 32.11
C ALA A 473 -2.32 24.96 32.85
N HIS A 474 -1.25 24.68 32.13
CA HIS A 474 0.01 24.25 32.74
C HIS A 474 0.90 25.41 33.16
N PHE A 475 1.01 26.46 32.34
CA PHE A 475 2.00 27.54 32.53
C PHE A 475 1.46 28.83 33.16
N LEU A 476 0.15 29.12 33.08
CA LEU A 476 -0.41 30.34 33.65
C LEU A 476 -0.79 30.11 35.12
N PRO A 477 -0.28 30.89 36.08
CA PRO A 477 -0.77 30.89 37.45
C PRO A 477 -2.15 31.56 37.56
N TRP A 478 -2.92 31.22 38.60
CA TRP A 478 -4.13 31.96 38.97
C TRP A 478 -3.70 33.23 39.71
N GLU A 479 -4.09 34.41 39.22
CA GLU A 479 -4.01 35.64 40.04
C GLU A 479 -5.12 35.67 41.09
#